data_AF-A0AAU3RTI6-F1
#
_entry.id   AF-A0AAU3RTI6-F1
#
_cell.length_a   1.000
_cell.length_b   1.000
_cell.length_c   1.000
_cell.angle_alpha   90.00
_cell.angle_beta   90.00
_cell.angle_gamma   90.00
#
_symmetry.space_group_name_H-M   'P 1'
#
loop_
_entity.id
_entity.type
_entity.pdbx_description
1 polymer ?
#
loop_
_entity_poly.entity_id
_entity_poly.type
_entity_poly.pdbx_seq_one_letter_code
_entity_poly.pdbx_strand_id
1 'polypeptide(L)' 'MPSPFEPRGEDEPSHLVLVNAAGEHSLWPAFAAVPAGWDATGPAAAHRACLARLARADRHPSPETPSGATT' A
#
# COMPACT_ATOMS: atom_id res chain seq x y z
N MET A 1 8.13 -14.67 -15.95
CA MET A 1 7.14 -13.61 -16.22
C MET A 1 7.07 -12.76 -14.97
N PRO A 2 7.31 -11.44 -15.06
CA PRO A 2 7.25 -10.59 -13.88
C PRO A 2 5.81 -10.57 -13.32
N SER A 3 5.69 -10.61 -12.00
CA SER A 3 4.44 -10.46 -11.27
C SER A 3 3.86 -9.07 -11.53
N PRO A 4 2.53 -8.90 -11.62
CA PRO A 4 1.90 -7.60 -11.82
C PRO A 4 2.17 -6.57 -10.69
N PHE A 5 2.70 -7.03 -9.56
CA PHE A 5 3.10 -6.21 -8.41
C PHE A 5 4.60 -5.88 -8.38
N GLU A 6 5.37 -6.36 -9.36
CA GLU A 6 6.79 -5.99 -9.48
C GLU A 6 6.94 -4.62 -10.15
N PRO A 7 7.91 -3.80 -9.71
CA PRO A 7 8.24 -2.55 -10.40
C PRO A 7 8.63 -2.83 -11.85
N ARG A 8 8.06 -2.07 -12.79
CA ARG A 8 8.55 -2.05 -14.18
C ARG A 8 9.96 -1.43 -14.29
N GLY A 9 10.30 -0.56 -13.34
CA GLY A 9 11.61 0.05 -13.15
C GLY A 9 11.66 0.68 -11.76
N GLU A 10 12.85 0.78 -11.15
CA GLU A 10 13.00 1.26 -9.76
C GLU A 10 12.48 2.69 -9.55
N ASP A 11 12.54 3.53 -10.58
CA ASP A 11 12.12 4.94 -10.57
C ASP A 11 10.86 5.22 -11.40
N GLU A 12 10.27 4.20 -12.05
CA GLU A 12 9.12 4.36 -12.93
C GLU A 12 7.80 4.37 -12.13
N PRO A 13 6.94 5.40 -12.31
CA PRO A 13 5.65 5.48 -11.64
C PRO A 13 4.68 4.44 -12.19
N SER A 14 4.62 3.29 -11.51
CA SER A 14 3.86 2.10 -11.93
C SER A 14 2.83 1.64 -10.91
N HIS A 15 2.87 2.18 -9.70
CA HIS A 15 2.03 1.77 -8.57
C HIS A 15 1.33 2.96 -7.93
N LEU A 16 0.16 2.72 -7.37
CA LEU A 16 -0.66 3.63 -6.59
C LEU A 16 -0.73 3.11 -5.15
N VAL A 17 -0.89 4.04 -4.20
CA VAL A 17 -1.26 3.68 -2.83
C VAL A 17 -2.74 3.94 -2.68
N LEU A 18 -3.50 2.86 -2.52
CA LEU A 18 -4.92 2.93 -2.24
C LEU A 18 -5.16 2.95 -0.73
N VAL A 19 -6.24 3.60 -0.31
CA VAL A 19 -6.76 3.55 1.07
C VAL A 19 -8.21 3.11 1.03
N ASN A 20 -8.63 2.29 1.98
CA ASN A 20 -10.03 1.92 2.14
C ASN A 20 -10.72 2.77 3.22
N ALA A 21 -12.03 2.58 3.39
CA ALA A 21 -12.80 3.28 4.43
C ALA A 21 -12.35 2.96 5.88
N ALA A 22 -11.63 1.86 6.09
CA ALA A 22 -11.06 1.48 7.38
C ALA A 22 -9.67 2.11 7.64
N GLY A 23 -9.12 2.86 6.68
CA GLY A 23 -7.79 3.48 6.78
C GLY A 23 -6.63 2.52 6.47
N GLU A 24 -6.92 1.31 5.96
CA GLU A 24 -5.89 0.38 5.52
C GLU A 24 -5.33 0.82 4.16
N HIS A 25 -4.02 0.68 4.00
CA HIS A 25 -3.33 1.07 2.78
C HIS A 25 -2.89 -0.17 2.01
N SER A 26 -3.05 -0.14 0.68
CA SER A 26 -2.62 -1.23 -0.19
C SER A 26 -1.88 -0.71 -1.41
N LEU A 27 -0.85 -1.44 -1.84
CA LEU A 27 -0.13 -1.15 -3.07
C LEU A 27 -0.92 -1.73 -4.25
N TRP A 28 -1.27 -0.88 -5.21
CA TRP A 28 -2.05 -1.29 -6.37
C TRP A 28 -1.37 -0.89 -7.67
N PRO A 29 -1.31 -1.76 -8.69
CA PRO A 29 -0.75 -1.40 -9.98
C PRO A 29 -1.57 -0.30 -10.66
N ALA A 30 -0.91 0.75 -11.16
CA ALA A 30 -1.58 1.92 -11.75
C ALA A 30 -2.33 1.62 -13.06
N PHE A 31 -1.99 0.50 -13.73
CA PHE A 31 -2.66 0.07 -14.95
C PHE A 31 -3.95 -0.72 -14.68
N ALA A 32 -4.18 -1.17 -13.44
CA ALA A 32 -5.35 -1.94 -13.07
C ALA A 32 -6.47 -1.02 -12.57
N ALA A 33 -7.72 -1.37 -12.87
CA ALA A 33 -8.86 -0.66 -12.34
C ALA A 33 -8.87 -0.73 -10.79
N VAL A 34 -9.19 0.39 -10.14
CA VAL A 34 -9.29 0.47 -8.69
C VAL A 34 -10.56 -0.26 -8.24
N PRO A 35 -10.49 -1.19 -7.27
CA PRO A 35 -11.67 -1.87 -6.75
C PRO A 35 -12.63 -0.89 -6.06
N ALA A 36 -13.93 -1.21 -6.07
CA ALA A 36 -14.91 -0.42 -5.33
C ALA A 36 -14.60 -0.41 -3.83
N GLY A 37 -14.74 0.76 -3.19
CA GLY A 37 -14.43 0.95 -1.77
C GLY A 37 -12.97 1.27 -1.45
N TRP A 38 -12.11 1.35 -2.47
CA TRP A 38 -10.75 1.84 -2.36
C TRP A 38 -10.60 3.17 -3.09
N ASP A 39 -9.82 4.08 -2.51
CA ASP A 39 -9.56 5.41 -3.05
C ASP A 39 -8.05 5.66 -3.18
N ALA A 40 -7.64 6.36 -4.24
CA ALA A 40 -6.23 6.63 -4.48
C ALA A 40 -5.75 7.82 -3.63
N THR A 41 -4.85 7.57 -2.68
CA THR A 41 -4.31 8.61 -1.79
C THR A 41 -3.39 9.63 -2.50
N GLY A 42 -3.02 9.38 -3.75
CA GLY A 42 -2.13 10.23 -4.52
C GLY A 42 -1.82 9.68 -5.92
N PRO A 43 -0.96 10.39 -6.68
CA PRO A 43 -0.57 9.99 -8.03
C PRO A 43 0.27 8.70 -8.03
N ALA A 44 0.34 8.07 -9.20
CA ALA A 44 1.21 6.90 -9.40
C ALA A 44 2.67 7.29 -9.12
N ALA A 45 3.37 6.44 -8.38
CA ALA A 45 4.75 6.65 -8.00
C ALA A 45 5.55 5.35 -8.15
N ALA A 46 6.87 5.50 -8.08
CA ALA A 46 7.79 4.38 -8.09
C ALA A 46 7.54 3.46 -6.89
N HIS A 47 7.78 2.16 -7.06
CA HIS A 47 7.53 1.15 -6.03
C HIS A 47 8.20 1.51 -4.69
N ARG A 48 9.46 1.97 -4.71
CA ARG A 48 10.17 2.42 -3.50
C ARG A 48 9.50 3.62 -2.82
N ALA A 49 8.98 4.57 -3.60
CA ALA A 49 8.28 5.74 -3.06
C ALA A 49 6.94 5.35 -2.42
N CYS A 50 6.19 4.42 -3.03
CA CYS A 50 4.97 3.86 -2.44
C CYS A 50 5.26 3.09 -1.15
N LEU A 51 6.28 2.22 -1.13
CA LEU A 51 6.70 1.52 0.09
C LEU A 51 7.11 2.48 1.21
N ALA A 52 7.82 3.57 0.89
CA ALA A 52 8.16 4.58 1.89
C ALA A 52 6.91 5.30 2.44
N ARG A 53 5.87 5.48 1.62
CA ARG A 53 4.59 6.04 2.05
C ARG A 53 3.84 5.07 2.97
N LEU A 54 3.79 3.79 2.60
CA LEU A 54 3.22 2.71 3.42
C LEU A 54 3.95 2.61 4.77
N ALA A 55 5.27 2.54 4.77
CA ALA A 55 6.06 2.49 6.01
C ALA A 55 5.86 3.72 6.92
N ARG A 56 5.55 4.89 6.35
CA ARG A 56 5.17 6.08 7.13
C ARG A 56 3.75 5.99 7.69
N ALA A 57 2.82 5.43 6.92
CA ALA A 57 1.42 5.25 7.34
C ALA A 57 1.30 4.17 8.43
N ASP A 58 2.04 3.07 8.27
CA ASP A 58 2.10 1.94 9.22
C ASP A 58 2.91 2.26 10.48
N ARG A 59 3.64 3.39 10.49
CA ARG A 59 4.30 3.91 11.69
C ARG A 59 3.29 4.52 12.65
N HIS A 60 2.35 3.71 13.09
CA HIS A 60 1.68 3.86 14.36
C HIS A 60 2.70 3.45 15.45
N PRO A 61 2.99 4.27 16.48
CA PRO A 61 3.62 3.73 17.67
C PRO A 61 2.66 2.66 18.21
N SER A 62 3.04 1.38 18.20
CA SER A 62 2.22 0.36 18.83
C SER A 62 1.93 0.78 20.27
N PRO A 63 0.67 0.90 20.73
CA PRO A 63 0.36 0.32 22.02
C PRO A 63 0.34 -1.19 21.76
N GLU A 64 1.39 -1.86 22.22
CA GLU A 64 1.35 -3.26 22.65
C GLU A 64 -0.06 -3.88 22.65
N THR A 65 -0.35 -4.73 21.67
CA THR A 65 -1.44 -5.69 21.79
C THR A 65 -0.90 -6.83 22.66
N PRO A 66 -1.33 -7.03 23.92
CA PRO A 66 -1.11 -8.31 24.55
C PRO A 66 -1.96 -9.30 23.75
N SER A 67 -1.28 -10.21 23.06
CA SER A 67 -1.90 -11.39 22.48
C SER A 67 -2.47 -12.21 23.63
N GLY A 68 -3.69 -11.90 24.02
CA GLY A 68 -4.48 -12.66 24.98
C GLY A 68 -4.94 -13.94 24.30
N ALA A 69 -4.06 -14.94 24.28
CA ALA A 69 -4.42 -16.30 23.95
C ALA A 69 -5.40 -16.81 25.01
N THR A 70 -6.67 -16.98 24.61
CA THR A 70 -7.67 -17.75 25.35
C THR A 70 -7.16 -19.17 25.60
N THR A 71 -7.07 -19.57 26.86
CA THR A 71 -7.07 -20.98 27.32
C THR A 71 -8.02 -21.07 28.50
#